data_AF-A0A2E4M9K0-F1
#
_entry.id   AF-A0A2E4M9K0-F1
#
_cell.length_a   1.000
_cell.length_b   1.000
_cell.length_c   1.000
_cell.angle_alpha   90.00
_cell.angle_beta   90.00
_cell.angle_gamma   90.00
#
_symmetry.space_group_name_H-M   'P 1'
#
loop_
_entity.id
_entity.type
_entity.pdbx_description
1 polymer ?
#
loop_
_entity_poly.entity_id
_entity_poly.type
_entity_poly.pdbx_seq_one_letter_code
_entity_poly.pdbx_strand_id
1 'polypeptide(L)'
;MGTRITLTVTAAIVITPLLFHWLPFEISQWYVASARIQLEQGNRDAANEQIDKGLTWSNNPNLIGLKSDWLVESNQHEQAITLLEDLLEYPIHDLSLLNVHIQLCNSVLAAARTKGQEPCPRIAELWKDASAITSGTLFESQPTLFKVKYKNARAYQLAVANDNLEQALTDTEETIDLLGGNVFVLNPIPARSFNAFEYTIKESGRDKAVAEDIQQQVIEPLERSHIQLKYGGAKQWSTADSKHRDTMLNDTARWLIAAHKLYLQALPTEGFDDIRQRTNNEIEELSKQLETNRPIAVPRILNSREELFLIIQILDTHGYVHYRLKNFQIAHGSLTAAIDLATGIVRELERHENAPGKDRLEYLRSTLAIMHYHRAVVYESLGHIDFQQRDLEMVRHYGAEPNPTLF
;
A
#
# COMPACT_ATOMS: atom_id res chain seq x y z
N MET A 1 -48.49 -40.29 4.46
CA MET A 1 -47.27 -40.77 3.76
C MET A 1 -46.56 -39.62 3.03
N GLY A 2 -47.27 -38.75 2.31
CA GLY A 2 -46.69 -37.58 1.61
C GLY A 2 -45.89 -36.62 2.50
N THR A 3 -46.38 -36.27 3.69
CA THR A 3 -45.71 -35.31 4.61
C THR A 3 -44.34 -35.76 5.11
N ARG A 4 -44.13 -37.08 5.29
CA ARG A 4 -42.82 -37.63 5.70
C ARG A 4 -41.82 -37.60 4.55
N ILE A 5 -42.27 -37.89 3.32
CA ILE A 5 -41.42 -37.83 2.13
C ILE A 5 -41.01 -36.37 1.85
N THR A 6 -41.94 -35.43 1.97
CA THR A 6 -41.65 -33.99 1.81
C THR A 6 -40.64 -33.50 2.85
N LEU A 7 -40.83 -33.84 4.14
CA LEU A 7 -39.87 -33.48 5.21
C LEU A 7 -38.48 -34.08 4.98
N THR A 8 -38.38 -35.35 4.55
CA THR A 8 -37.09 -35.99 4.26
C THR A 8 -36.40 -35.36 3.06
N VAL A 9 -37.14 -35.06 1.99
CA VAL A 9 -36.58 -34.40 0.79
C VAL A 9 -36.14 -32.97 1.11
N THR A 10 -36.95 -32.19 1.84
CA THR A 10 -36.56 -30.84 2.28
C THR A 10 -35.35 -30.87 3.22
N ALA A 11 -35.30 -31.81 4.17
CA ALA A 11 -34.14 -32.00 5.04
C ALA A 11 -32.90 -32.39 4.23
N ALA A 12 -33.01 -33.28 3.24
CA ALA A 12 -31.89 -33.64 2.37
C ALA A 12 -31.39 -32.46 1.54
N ILE A 13 -32.28 -31.61 1.02
CA ILE A 13 -31.90 -30.41 0.25
C ILE A 13 -31.13 -29.39 1.11
N VAL A 14 -31.41 -29.30 2.41
CA VAL A 14 -30.70 -28.38 3.32
C VAL A 14 -29.43 -29.01 3.90
N ILE A 15 -29.50 -30.27 4.34
CA ILE A 15 -28.41 -30.95 5.02
C ILE A 15 -27.29 -31.35 4.05
N THR A 16 -27.63 -31.71 2.81
CA THR A 16 -26.61 -32.16 1.83
C THR A 16 -25.64 -31.02 1.48
N PRO A 17 -26.07 -29.80 1.12
CA PRO A 17 -25.13 -28.69 0.92
C PRO A 17 -24.31 -28.38 2.18
N LEU A 18 -24.92 -28.45 3.37
CA LEU A 18 -24.22 -28.22 4.63
C LEU A 18 -23.13 -29.25 4.88
N LEU A 19 -23.39 -30.54 4.67
CA LEU A 19 -22.41 -31.60 4.93
C LEU A 19 -21.33 -31.73 3.84
N PHE A 20 -21.68 -31.47 2.58
CA PHE A 20 -20.77 -31.70 1.45
C PHE A 20 -20.04 -30.44 0.96
N HIS A 21 -20.54 -29.24 1.27
CA HIS A 21 -19.89 -27.99 0.83
C HIS A 21 -19.45 -27.14 2.02
N TRP A 22 -20.34 -26.91 3.00
CA TRP A 22 -20.04 -26.02 4.11
C TRP A 22 -19.13 -26.66 5.17
N LEU A 23 -19.44 -27.87 5.62
CA LEU A 23 -18.69 -28.54 6.70
C LEU A 23 -17.22 -28.80 6.33
N PRO A 24 -16.86 -29.28 5.12
CA PRO A 24 -15.45 -29.46 4.76
C PRO A 24 -14.69 -28.13 4.69
N PHE A 25 -15.35 -27.07 4.18
CA PHE A 25 -14.79 -25.73 4.20
C PHE A 25 -14.58 -25.21 5.62
N GLU A 26 -15.58 -25.34 6.50
CA GLU A 26 -15.47 -24.92 7.89
C GLU A 26 -14.32 -25.67 8.59
N ILE A 27 -14.24 -27.00 8.46
CA ILE A 27 -13.12 -27.81 8.98
C ILE A 27 -11.78 -27.27 8.47
N SER A 28 -11.67 -26.96 7.18
CA SER A 28 -10.43 -26.37 6.63
C SER A 28 -10.06 -25.03 7.28
N GLN A 29 -11.03 -24.21 7.70
CA GLN A 29 -10.78 -22.94 8.41
C GLN A 29 -10.18 -23.16 9.81
N TRP A 30 -10.55 -24.24 10.51
CA TRP A 30 -9.89 -24.62 11.76
C TRP A 30 -8.42 -24.97 11.53
N TYR A 31 -8.11 -25.64 10.41
CA TYR A 31 -6.73 -25.90 10.02
C TYR A 31 -5.96 -24.63 9.64
N VAL A 32 -6.60 -23.62 9.02
CA VAL A 32 -5.99 -22.29 8.82
C VAL A 32 -5.55 -21.69 10.15
N ALA A 33 -6.45 -21.68 11.14
CA ALA A 33 -6.15 -21.13 12.46
C ALA A 33 -5.03 -21.93 13.15
N SER A 34 -5.08 -23.26 13.09
CA SER A 34 -4.04 -24.11 13.67
C SER A 34 -2.67 -23.92 12.99
N ALA A 35 -2.63 -23.79 11.67
CA ALA A 35 -1.40 -23.54 10.94
C ALA A 35 -0.78 -22.19 11.34
N ARG A 36 -1.59 -21.13 11.45
CA ARG A 36 -1.13 -19.81 11.91
C ARG A 36 -0.53 -19.83 13.31
N ILE A 37 -1.18 -20.53 14.25
CA ILE A 37 -0.64 -20.70 15.61
C ILE A 37 0.73 -21.39 15.59
N GLN A 38 0.91 -22.42 14.77
CA GLN A 38 2.20 -23.10 14.64
C GLN A 38 3.27 -22.20 14.01
N LEU A 39 2.92 -21.39 13.01
CA LEU A 39 3.81 -20.40 12.41
C LEU A 39 4.24 -19.33 13.42
N GLU A 40 3.33 -18.81 14.23
CA GLU A 40 3.61 -17.86 15.31
C GLU A 40 4.55 -18.45 16.37
N GLN A 41 4.47 -19.77 16.58
CA GLN A 41 5.38 -20.52 17.47
C GLN A 41 6.72 -20.88 16.81
N GLY A 42 6.93 -20.50 15.54
CA GLY A 42 8.13 -20.83 14.77
C GLY A 42 8.21 -22.29 14.32
N ASN A 43 7.15 -23.08 14.51
CA ASN A 43 7.11 -24.49 14.17
C ASN A 43 6.59 -24.70 12.73
N ARG A 44 7.45 -24.41 11.76
CA ARG A 44 7.11 -24.42 10.32
C ARG A 44 6.69 -25.81 9.81
N ASP A 45 7.32 -26.88 10.27
CA ASP A 45 6.99 -28.24 9.82
C ASP A 45 5.59 -28.65 10.31
N ALA A 46 5.27 -28.37 11.57
CA ALA A 46 3.93 -28.62 12.10
C ALA A 46 2.87 -27.74 11.42
N ALA A 47 3.19 -26.48 11.09
CA ALA A 47 2.30 -25.63 10.32
C ALA A 47 2.00 -26.23 8.94
N ASN A 48 3.03 -26.71 8.23
CA ASN A 48 2.86 -27.35 6.93
C ASN A 48 2.02 -28.63 7.03
N GLU A 49 2.18 -29.43 8.09
CA GLU A 49 1.33 -30.60 8.32
C GLU A 49 -0.15 -30.21 8.52
N GLN A 50 -0.44 -29.11 9.23
CA GLN A 50 -1.81 -28.62 9.38
C GLN A 50 -2.37 -28.11 8.05
N ILE A 51 -1.55 -27.45 7.24
CA ILE A 51 -1.94 -26.98 5.90
C ILE A 51 -2.33 -28.18 5.03
N ASP A 52 -1.45 -29.19 4.94
CA ASP A 52 -1.69 -30.39 4.13
C ASP A 52 -2.95 -31.14 4.60
N LYS A 53 -3.17 -31.26 5.91
CA LYS A 53 -4.41 -31.81 6.48
C LYS A 53 -5.65 -31.01 6.10
N GLY A 54 -5.59 -29.68 6.22
CA GLY A 54 -6.73 -28.81 5.86
C GLY A 54 -7.10 -28.88 4.39
N LEU A 55 -6.09 -28.98 3.50
CA LEU A 55 -6.29 -29.11 2.05
C LEU A 55 -6.93 -30.45 1.66
N THR A 56 -6.84 -31.49 2.49
CA THR A 56 -7.60 -32.74 2.24
C THR A 56 -9.11 -32.59 2.38
N TRP A 57 -9.58 -31.55 3.08
CA TRP A 57 -11.00 -31.27 3.30
C TRP A 57 -11.58 -30.32 2.25
N SER A 58 -10.83 -29.29 1.87
CA SER A 58 -11.30 -28.27 0.94
C SER A 58 -10.14 -27.52 0.31
N ASN A 59 -10.31 -27.10 -0.95
CA ASN A 59 -9.42 -26.17 -1.65
C ASN A 59 -9.63 -24.74 -1.13
N ASN A 60 -9.31 -24.54 0.14
CA ASN A 60 -9.45 -23.26 0.81
C ASN A 60 -8.36 -22.29 0.30
N PRO A 61 -8.73 -21.12 -0.26
CA PRO A 61 -7.75 -20.16 -0.78
C PRO A 61 -6.71 -19.71 0.25
N ASN A 62 -7.08 -19.62 1.53
CA ASN A 62 -6.14 -19.22 2.58
C ASN A 62 -5.08 -20.30 2.85
N LEU A 63 -5.46 -21.58 2.83
CA LEU A 63 -4.51 -22.69 2.99
C LEU A 63 -3.61 -22.83 1.76
N ILE A 64 -4.19 -22.67 0.57
CA ILE A 64 -3.44 -22.68 -0.69
C ILE A 64 -2.43 -21.54 -0.71
N GLY A 65 -2.84 -20.33 -0.29
CA GLY A 65 -1.94 -19.20 -0.15
C GLY A 65 -0.77 -19.49 0.80
N LEU A 66 -1.05 -20.01 2.00
CA LEU A 66 0.00 -20.39 2.96
C LEU A 66 0.93 -21.48 2.42
N LYS A 67 0.39 -22.47 1.71
CA LYS A 67 1.18 -23.53 1.07
C LYS A 67 2.08 -22.97 -0.02
N SER A 68 1.54 -22.07 -0.84
CA SER A 68 2.27 -21.42 -1.92
C SER A 68 3.44 -20.61 -1.39
N ASP A 69 3.23 -19.81 -0.34
CA ASP A 69 4.29 -19.03 0.31
C ASP A 69 5.44 -19.96 0.79
N TRP A 70 5.10 -21.11 1.42
CA TRP A 70 6.09 -22.11 1.82
C TRP A 70 6.86 -22.72 0.63
N LEU A 71 6.15 -23.02 -0.47
CA LEU A 71 6.75 -23.59 -1.68
C LEU A 71 7.73 -22.58 -2.32
N VAL A 72 7.37 -21.30 -2.34
CA VAL A 72 8.23 -20.22 -2.82
C VAL A 72 9.49 -20.08 -1.96
N GLU A 73 9.34 -20.05 -0.62
CA GLU A 73 10.49 -20.01 0.31
C GLU A 73 11.40 -21.23 0.15
N SER A 74 10.82 -22.38 -0.19
CA SER A 74 11.55 -23.64 -0.44
C SER A 74 12.11 -23.76 -1.86
N ASN A 75 12.08 -22.67 -2.65
CA ASN A 75 12.55 -22.61 -4.04
C ASN A 75 11.83 -23.59 -4.99
N GLN A 76 10.60 -24.00 -4.64
CA GLN A 76 9.72 -24.89 -5.41
C GLN A 76 8.68 -24.09 -6.20
N HIS A 77 9.12 -23.08 -6.95
CA HIS A 77 8.23 -22.09 -7.55
C HIS A 77 7.22 -22.68 -8.55
N GLU A 78 7.61 -23.68 -9.36
CA GLU A 78 6.69 -24.30 -10.33
C GLU A 78 5.51 -24.99 -9.64
N GLN A 79 5.74 -25.64 -8.49
CA GLN A 79 4.67 -26.27 -7.71
C GLN A 79 3.72 -25.21 -7.12
N ALA A 80 4.28 -24.09 -6.65
CA ALA A 80 3.49 -22.96 -6.14
C ALA A 80 2.60 -22.36 -7.24
N ILE A 81 3.17 -22.18 -8.44
CA ILE A 81 2.46 -21.67 -9.62
C ILE A 81 1.31 -22.61 -10.00
N THR A 82 1.58 -23.91 -10.20
CA THR A 82 0.55 -24.90 -10.55
C THR A 82 -0.57 -24.92 -9.52
N LEU A 83 -0.24 -24.94 -8.22
CA LEU A 83 -1.24 -24.95 -7.16
C LEU A 83 -2.18 -23.73 -7.19
N LEU A 84 -1.63 -22.56 -7.50
CA LEU A 84 -2.41 -21.32 -7.59
C LEU A 84 -3.21 -21.22 -8.89
N GLU A 85 -2.67 -21.71 -10.01
CA GLU A 85 -3.40 -21.78 -11.29
C GLU A 85 -4.60 -22.73 -11.19
N ASP A 86 -4.40 -23.92 -10.62
CA ASP A 86 -5.47 -24.90 -10.39
C ASP A 86 -6.62 -24.29 -9.56
N LEU A 87 -6.30 -23.42 -8.59
CA LEU A 87 -7.31 -22.72 -7.80
C LEU A 87 -8.11 -21.71 -8.62
N LEU A 88 -7.46 -21.02 -9.57
CA LEU A 88 -8.12 -20.02 -10.42
C LEU A 88 -9.01 -20.64 -11.51
N GLU A 89 -8.80 -21.92 -11.84
CA GLU A 89 -9.70 -22.66 -12.75
C GLU A 89 -11.08 -22.97 -12.13
N TYR A 90 -11.23 -22.83 -10.80
CA TYR A 90 -12.54 -23.01 -10.15
C TYR A 90 -13.49 -21.85 -10.50
N PRO A 91 -14.77 -22.13 -10.81
CA PRO A 91 -15.73 -21.15 -11.35
C PRO A 91 -16.24 -20.11 -10.33
N ILE A 92 -15.55 -19.92 -9.19
CA ILE A 92 -15.93 -18.95 -8.15
C ILE A 92 -15.13 -17.67 -8.37
N HIS A 93 -15.62 -16.79 -9.25
CA HIS A 93 -15.00 -15.49 -9.48
C HIS A 93 -15.55 -14.43 -8.52
N ASP A 94 -15.00 -14.38 -7.31
CA ASP A 94 -15.25 -13.29 -6.36
C ASP A 94 -13.96 -12.56 -5.99
N LEU A 95 -14.08 -11.50 -5.17
CA LEU A 95 -12.95 -10.66 -4.76
C LEU A 95 -11.88 -11.42 -3.97
N SER A 96 -12.18 -12.59 -3.41
CA SER A 96 -11.20 -13.40 -2.68
C SER A 96 -10.11 -13.96 -3.61
N LEU A 97 -10.42 -14.17 -4.90
CA LEU A 97 -9.44 -14.61 -5.89
C LEU A 97 -8.43 -13.52 -6.29
N LEU A 98 -8.65 -12.25 -5.93
CA LEU A 98 -7.66 -11.21 -6.21
C LEU A 98 -6.36 -11.42 -5.41
N ASN A 99 -6.46 -11.90 -4.17
CA ASN A 99 -5.28 -12.25 -3.39
C ASN A 99 -4.52 -13.43 -4.00
N VAL A 100 -5.24 -14.41 -4.55
CA VAL A 100 -4.66 -15.56 -5.26
C VAL A 100 -3.90 -15.09 -6.50
N HIS A 101 -4.47 -14.16 -7.28
CA HIS A 101 -3.78 -13.56 -8.42
C HIS A 101 -2.49 -12.83 -8.00
N ILE A 102 -2.54 -12.05 -6.92
CA ILE A 102 -1.35 -11.37 -6.39
C ILE A 102 -0.27 -12.40 -6.03
N GLN A 103 -0.62 -13.48 -5.32
CA GLN A 103 0.31 -14.54 -4.96
C GLN A 103 0.87 -15.31 -6.18
N LEU A 104 0.03 -15.54 -7.21
CA LEU A 104 0.46 -16.18 -8.45
C LEU A 104 1.49 -15.31 -9.17
N CYS A 105 1.22 -14.02 -9.31
CA CYS A 105 2.19 -13.10 -9.90
C CYS A 105 3.50 -13.06 -9.10
N ASN A 106 3.45 -13.02 -7.76
CA ASN A 106 4.66 -13.08 -6.92
C ASN A 106 5.45 -14.38 -7.16
N SER A 107 4.76 -15.52 -7.28
CA SER A 107 5.39 -16.83 -7.52
C SER A 107 6.03 -16.91 -8.92
N VAL A 108 5.34 -16.39 -9.94
CA VAL A 108 5.87 -16.29 -11.31
C VAL A 108 7.09 -15.38 -11.37
N LEU A 109 7.06 -14.24 -10.67
CA LEU A 109 8.19 -13.31 -10.59
C LEU A 109 9.40 -13.96 -9.91
N ALA A 110 9.20 -14.67 -8.80
CA ALA A 110 10.26 -15.41 -8.13
C ALA A 110 10.87 -16.49 -9.05
N ALA A 111 10.03 -17.25 -9.76
CA ALA A 111 10.47 -18.26 -10.73
C ALA A 111 11.26 -17.66 -11.91
N ALA A 112 10.79 -16.54 -12.47
CA ALA A 112 11.45 -15.88 -13.59
C ALA A 112 12.84 -15.37 -13.17
N ARG A 113 12.96 -14.83 -11.96
CA ARG A 113 14.20 -14.23 -11.45
C ARG A 113 15.28 -15.25 -11.08
N THR A 114 14.91 -16.39 -10.50
CA THR A 114 15.85 -17.50 -10.30
C THR A 114 16.43 -18.01 -11.63
N LYS A 115 15.70 -17.82 -12.74
CA LYS A 115 16.14 -18.14 -14.11
C LYS A 115 16.78 -16.96 -14.86
N GLY A 116 16.89 -15.78 -14.25
CA GLY A 116 17.43 -14.56 -14.89
C GLY A 116 16.57 -14.02 -16.04
N GLN A 117 15.25 -14.23 -16.00
CA GLN A 117 14.31 -13.86 -17.05
C GLN A 117 13.63 -12.51 -16.74
N GLU A 118 14.14 -11.44 -17.36
CA GLU A 118 13.55 -10.09 -17.32
C GLU A 118 13.65 -9.47 -18.73
N PRO A 119 12.56 -8.96 -19.33
CA PRO A 119 11.20 -8.79 -18.80
C PRO A 119 10.42 -10.11 -18.61
N CYS A 120 9.35 -10.06 -17.79
CA CYS A 120 8.44 -11.18 -17.54
C CYS A 120 7.00 -10.86 -18.02
N PRO A 121 6.69 -11.06 -19.32
CA PRO A 121 5.40 -10.64 -19.89
C PRO A 121 4.18 -11.38 -19.36
N ARG A 122 4.38 -12.59 -18.81
CA ARG A 122 3.33 -13.39 -18.18
C ARG A 122 2.60 -12.63 -17.07
N ILE A 123 3.27 -11.69 -16.39
CA ILE A 123 2.64 -10.89 -15.34
C ILE A 123 1.55 -9.97 -15.90
N ALA A 124 1.78 -9.32 -17.04
CA ALA A 124 0.77 -8.49 -17.68
C ALA A 124 -0.43 -9.32 -18.17
N GLU A 125 -0.19 -10.55 -18.65
CA GLU A 125 -1.25 -11.50 -19.04
C GLU A 125 -2.11 -11.90 -17.84
N LEU A 126 -1.50 -12.30 -16.72
CA LEU A 126 -2.23 -12.64 -15.48
C LEU A 126 -3.10 -11.49 -14.96
N TRP A 127 -2.58 -10.26 -15.02
CA TRP A 127 -3.34 -9.08 -14.63
C TRP A 127 -4.44 -8.69 -15.63
N LYS A 128 -4.28 -9.07 -16.90
CA LYS A 128 -5.32 -8.95 -17.91
C LYS A 128 -6.45 -9.94 -17.65
N ASP A 129 -6.15 -11.16 -17.20
CA ASP A 129 -7.19 -12.14 -16.85
C ASP A 129 -7.94 -11.72 -15.59
N ALA A 130 -7.23 -11.18 -14.59
CA ALA A 130 -7.81 -10.57 -13.40
C ALA A 130 -8.65 -9.32 -13.68
N SER A 131 -8.49 -8.67 -14.85
CA SER A 131 -9.16 -7.41 -15.15
C SER A 131 -10.68 -7.54 -15.10
N ALA A 132 -11.24 -8.70 -15.47
CA ALA A 132 -12.67 -8.98 -15.40
C ALA A 132 -13.24 -8.85 -13.98
N ILE A 133 -12.45 -9.19 -12.95
CA ILE A 133 -12.85 -9.04 -11.54
C ILE A 133 -12.84 -7.56 -11.14
N THR A 134 -11.97 -6.77 -11.74
CA THR A 134 -11.68 -5.38 -11.31
C THR A 134 -12.27 -4.29 -12.16
N SER A 135 -12.88 -4.64 -13.30
CA SER A 135 -13.66 -3.71 -14.14
C SER A 135 -15.15 -3.68 -13.77
N GLY A 136 -15.59 -4.48 -12.79
CA GLY A 136 -16.98 -4.61 -12.40
C GLY A 136 -17.43 -3.61 -11.33
N THR A 137 -18.75 -3.39 -11.24
CA THR A 137 -19.38 -2.58 -10.18
C THR A 137 -19.05 -3.09 -8.77
N LEU A 138 -18.83 -4.40 -8.63
CA LEU A 138 -18.41 -5.03 -7.38
C LEU A 138 -17.08 -4.45 -6.87
N PHE A 139 -16.07 -4.31 -7.73
CA PHE A 139 -14.79 -3.72 -7.39
C PHE A 139 -14.93 -2.22 -7.09
N GLU A 140 -15.70 -1.48 -7.91
CA GLU A 140 -15.88 -0.05 -7.69
C GLU A 140 -16.59 0.31 -6.38
N SER A 141 -17.49 -0.57 -5.92
CA SER A 141 -18.17 -0.45 -4.64
C SER A 141 -17.28 -0.75 -3.42
N GLN A 142 -16.07 -1.28 -3.62
CA GLN A 142 -15.16 -1.59 -2.52
C GLN A 142 -14.62 -0.33 -1.84
N PRO A 143 -14.27 -0.42 -0.54
CA PRO A 143 -13.62 0.67 0.18
C PRO A 143 -12.35 1.15 -0.54
N THR A 144 -12.06 2.45 -0.46
CA THR A 144 -10.87 3.08 -1.06
C THR A 144 -9.58 2.29 -0.81
N LEU A 145 -9.35 1.87 0.44
CA LEU A 145 -8.14 1.14 0.81
C LEU A 145 -8.00 -0.21 0.11
N PHE A 146 -9.12 -0.89 -0.18
CA PHE A 146 -9.10 -2.13 -0.93
C PHE A 146 -8.63 -1.87 -2.37
N LYS A 147 -9.22 -0.86 -3.03
CA LYS A 147 -8.85 -0.47 -4.40
C LYS A 147 -7.39 -0.04 -4.49
N VAL A 148 -6.92 0.72 -3.51
CA VAL A 148 -5.54 1.19 -3.41
C VAL A 148 -4.56 0.02 -3.26
N LYS A 149 -4.81 -0.91 -2.32
CA LYS A 149 -3.96 -2.11 -2.12
C LYS A 149 -3.79 -2.91 -3.41
N TYR A 150 -4.89 -3.13 -4.11
CA TYR A 150 -4.91 -3.92 -5.34
C TYR A 150 -4.16 -3.24 -6.49
N LYS A 151 -4.45 -1.96 -6.75
CA LYS A 151 -3.76 -1.19 -7.80
C LYS A 151 -2.27 -1.07 -7.52
N ASN A 152 -1.89 -0.87 -6.26
CA ASN A 152 -0.49 -0.83 -5.87
C ASN A 152 0.22 -2.18 -6.09
N ALA A 153 -0.42 -3.29 -5.72
CA ALA A 153 0.14 -4.62 -5.96
C ALA A 153 0.37 -4.88 -7.47
N ARG A 154 -0.60 -4.51 -8.31
CA ARG A 154 -0.47 -4.60 -9.77
C ARG A 154 0.69 -3.75 -10.29
N ALA A 155 0.74 -2.48 -9.88
CA ALA A 155 1.81 -1.58 -10.30
C ALA A 155 3.18 -2.11 -9.91
N TYR A 156 3.32 -2.58 -8.68
CA TYR A 156 4.57 -3.12 -8.16
C TYR A 156 5.05 -4.32 -8.97
N GLN A 157 4.15 -5.29 -9.22
CA GLN A 157 4.49 -6.50 -9.96
C GLN A 157 4.82 -6.22 -11.43
N LEU A 158 4.11 -5.30 -12.08
CA LEU A 158 4.43 -4.84 -13.44
C LEU A 158 5.79 -4.13 -13.50
N ALA A 159 6.08 -3.26 -12.53
CA ALA A 159 7.37 -2.58 -12.42
C ALA A 159 8.51 -3.58 -12.26
N VAL A 160 8.35 -4.52 -11.33
CA VAL A 160 9.27 -5.64 -11.07
C VAL A 160 9.46 -6.54 -12.31
N ALA A 161 8.40 -6.80 -13.08
CA ALA A 161 8.43 -7.59 -14.30
C ALA A 161 9.13 -6.89 -15.48
N ASN A 162 9.38 -5.58 -15.37
CA ASN A 162 9.81 -4.71 -16.49
C ASN A 162 8.83 -4.64 -17.65
N ASP A 163 7.56 -4.81 -17.35
CA ASP A 163 6.56 -4.92 -18.39
C ASP A 163 5.36 -4.04 -18.09
N ASN A 164 4.75 -3.52 -19.16
CA ASN A 164 3.58 -2.65 -19.10
C ASN A 164 3.73 -1.47 -18.10
N LEU A 165 4.89 -0.80 -18.13
CA LEU A 165 5.25 0.27 -17.18
C LEU A 165 4.30 1.49 -17.24
N GLU A 166 3.63 1.72 -18.37
CA GLU A 166 2.61 2.77 -18.49
C GLU A 166 1.38 2.47 -17.64
N GLN A 167 0.94 1.22 -17.61
CA GLN A 167 -0.14 0.78 -16.72
C GLN A 167 0.31 0.83 -15.26
N ALA A 168 1.55 0.43 -14.96
CA ALA A 168 2.11 0.53 -13.63
C ALA A 168 2.13 1.98 -13.12
N LEU A 169 2.56 2.93 -13.97
CA LEU A 169 2.53 4.36 -13.65
C LEU A 169 1.10 4.84 -13.40
N THR A 170 0.18 4.53 -14.31
CA THR A 170 -1.24 4.89 -14.19
C THR A 170 -1.80 4.41 -12.85
N ASP A 171 -1.54 3.16 -12.48
CA ASP A 171 -2.00 2.60 -11.21
C ASP A 171 -1.38 3.31 -9.99
N THR A 172 -0.10 3.63 -10.03
CA THR A 172 0.52 4.39 -8.93
C THR A 172 -0.06 5.79 -8.80
N GLU A 173 -0.25 6.51 -9.91
CA GLU A 173 -0.87 7.84 -9.91
C GLU A 173 -2.31 7.79 -9.36
N GLU A 174 -3.10 6.79 -9.78
CA GLU A 174 -4.45 6.58 -9.26
C GLU A 174 -4.46 6.25 -7.76
N THR A 175 -3.50 5.44 -7.27
CA THR A 175 -3.40 5.15 -5.83
C THR A 175 -3.06 6.39 -5.02
N ILE A 176 -2.18 7.25 -5.53
CA ILE A 176 -1.83 8.53 -4.92
C ILE A 176 -3.06 9.46 -4.91
N ASP A 177 -3.76 9.57 -6.03
CA ASP A 177 -5.00 10.37 -6.14
C ASP A 177 -6.07 9.89 -5.15
N LEU A 178 -6.28 8.57 -5.03
CA LEU A 178 -7.24 7.97 -4.10
C LEU A 178 -6.91 8.25 -2.62
N LEU A 179 -5.64 8.47 -2.30
CA LEU A 179 -5.16 8.82 -0.96
C LEU A 179 -5.02 10.33 -0.73
N GLY A 180 -5.49 11.15 -1.67
CA GLY A 180 -5.51 12.61 -1.52
C GLY A 180 -4.32 13.36 -2.12
N GLY A 181 -3.59 12.72 -3.03
CA GLY A 181 -2.62 13.37 -3.90
C GLY A 181 -1.17 13.32 -3.41
N ASN A 182 -0.29 13.89 -4.24
CA ASN A 182 1.17 13.77 -4.13
C ASN A 182 1.75 14.32 -2.83
N VAL A 183 1.12 15.32 -2.22
CA VAL A 183 1.67 16.01 -1.06
C VAL A 183 1.69 15.14 0.18
N PHE A 184 0.68 14.31 0.39
CA PHE A 184 0.66 13.42 1.55
C PHE A 184 1.65 12.27 1.37
N VAL A 185 1.68 11.72 0.16
CA VAL A 185 2.48 10.55 -0.18
C VAL A 185 3.96 10.97 -0.25
N LEU A 186 4.32 11.97 -1.04
CA LEU A 186 5.70 12.37 -1.31
C LEU A 186 6.29 13.39 -0.30
N ASN A 187 5.48 14.03 0.54
CA ASN A 187 5.94 14.89 1.64
C ASN A 187 5.35 14.44 2.99
N PRO A 188 6.02 13.51 3.70
CA PRO A 188 5.42 12.82 4.83
C PRO A 188 5.31 13.64 6.13
N ILE A 189 5.95 14.81 6.20
CA ILE A 189 6.01 15.62 7.43
C ILE A 189 4.64 16.27 7.73
N PRO A 190 4.03 17.04 6.81
CA PRO A 190 2.67 17.55 7.01
C PRO A 190 1.65 16.45 7.26
N ALA A 191 1.80 15.32 6.55
CA ALA A 191 0.94 14.14 6.61
C ALA A 191 0.83 13.53 8.02
N ARG A 192 1.97 13.29 8.68
CA ARG A 192 2.03 12.75 10.04
C ARG A 192 1.39 13.68 11.06
N SER A 193 1.72 14.96 10.96
CA SER A 193 1.28 15.99 11.88
C SER A 193 -0.23 16.25 11.76
N PHE A 194 -0.77 16.26 10.54
CA PHE A 194 -2.19 16.51 10.29
C PHE A 194 -3.12 15.52 11.02
N ASN A 195 -2.83 14.22 10.92
CA ASN A 195 -3.66 13.18 11.55
C ASN A 195 -3.59 13.24 13.08
N ALA A 196 -2.40 13.50 13.64
CA ALA A 196 -2.22 13.65 15.07
C ALA A 196 -3.03 14.83 15.63
N PHE A 197 -3.10 15.95 14.90
CA PHE A 197 -3.85 17.11 15.33
C PHE A 197 -5.36 16.96 15.19
N GLU A 198 -5.88 16.30 14.17
CA GLU A 198 -7.33 16.06 14.08
C GLU A 198 -7.83 15.19 15.25
N TYR A 199 -7.07 14.14 15.61
CA TYR A 199 -7.36 13.34 16.79
C TYR A 199 -7.28 14.18 18.07
N THR A 200 -6.22 14.98 18.21
CA THR A 200 -6.04 15.86 19.38
C THR A 200 -7.19 16.83 19.54
N ILE A 201 -7.63 17.52 18.48
CA ILE A 201 -8.78 18.45 18.53
C ILE A 201 -10.07 17.73 18.95
N LYS A 202 -10.30 16.49 18.49
CA LYS A 202 -11.48 15.69 18.88
C LYS A 202 -11.47 15.35 20.37
N GLU A 203 -10.32 15.08 20.96
CA GLU A 203 -10.16 14.71 22.37
C GLU A 203 -10.08 15.93 23.31
N SER A 204 -9.27 16.94 22.96
CA SER A 204 -8.99 18.11 23.81
C SER A 204 -9.91 19.30 23.55
N GLY A 205 -10.70 19.27 22.47
CA GLY A 205 -11.48 20.42 22.02
C GLY A 205 -10.62 21.53 21.40
N ARG A 206 -11.11 22.77 21.45
CA ARG A 206 -10.44 23.94 20.87
C ARG A 206 -9.35 24.46 21.81
N ASP A 207 -8.10 24.39 21.38
CA ASP A 207 -6.93 24.81 22.16
C ASP A 207 -5.99 25.66 21.28
N LYS A 208 -5.58 26.81 21.82
CA LYS A 208 -4.64 27.72 21.16
C LYS A 208 -3.28 27.05 20.92
N ALA A 209 -2.80 26.22 21.84
CA ALA A 209 -1.53 25.51 21.68
C ALA A 209 -1.59 24.52 20.51
N VAL A 210 -2.70 23.79 20.39
CA VAL A 210 -2.96 22.89 19.26
C VAL A 210 -3.02 23.66 17.94
N ALA A 211 -3.65 24.84 17.93
CA ALA A 211 -3.66 25.71 16.75
C ALA A 211 -2.25 26.20 16.38
N GLU A 212 -1.44 26.64 17.36
CA GLU A 212 -0.04 27.05 17.13
C GLU A 212 0.81 25.90 16.58
N ASP A 213 0.62 24.68 17.09
CA ASP A 213 1.30 23.48 16.60
C ASP A 213 0.90 23.12 15.15
N ILE A 214 -0.39 23.21 14.79
CA ILE A 214 -0.85 23.01 13.41
C ILE A 214 -0.18 24.03 12.48
N GLN A 215 -0.11 25.30 12.88
CA GLN A 215 0.54 26.34 12.09
C GLN A 215 2.00 25.98 11.80
N GLN A 216 2.78 25.64 12.84
CA GLN A 216 4.22 25.40 12.71
C GLN A 216 4.56 24.07 12.04
N GLN A 217 3.81 23.01 12.34
CA GLN A 217 4.16 21.66 11.93
C GLN A 217 3.48 21.22 10.63
N VAL A 218 2.41 21.90 10.21
CA VAL A 218 1.63 21.55 9.02
C VAL A 218 1.60 22.70 8.02
N ILE A 219 1.08 23.86 8.41
CA ILE A 219 0.83 24.98 7.48
C ILE A 219 2.15 25.55 6.95
N GLU A 220 3.08 25.96 7.81
CA GLU A 220 4.35 26.56 7.39
C GLU A 220 5.20 25.65 6.46
N PRO A 221 5.35 24.33 6.71
CA PRO A 221 5.98 23.43 5.75
C PRO A 221 5.26 23.34 4.41
N LEU A 222 3.93 23.30 4.41
CA LEU A 222 3.13 23.26 3.18
C LEU A 222 3.23 24.58 2.40
N GLU A 223 3.22 25.72 3.07
CA GLU A 223 3.38 27.04 2.43
C GLU A 223 4.75 27.17 1.79
N ARG A 224 5.82 26.77 2.49
CA ARG A 224 7.17 26.75 1.93
C ARG A 224 7.24 25.86 0.69
N SER A 225 6.63 24.67 0.75
CA SER A 225 6.56 23.75 -0.39
C SER A 225 5.78 24.35 -1.56
N HIS A 226 4.63 24.98 -1.29
CA HIS A 226 3.80 25.63 -2.30
C HIS A 226 4.53 26.79 -2.99
N ILE A 227 5.22 27.65 -2.21
CA ILE A 227 6.04 28.74 -2.74
C ILE A 227 7.19 28.18 -3.59
N GLN A 228 7.87 27.14 -3.11
CA GLN A 228 8.96 26.51 -3.86
C GLN A 228 8.47 25.89 -5.17
N LEU A 229 7.32 25.23 -5.19
CA LEU A 229 6.74 24.68 -6.41
C LEU A 229 6.29 25.77 -7.39
N LYS A 230 5.74 26.87 -6.87
CA LYS A 230 5.21 27.98 -7.68
C LYS A 230 6.31 28.88 -8.27
N TYR A 231 7.38 29.12 -7.52
CA TYR A 231 8.40 30.12 -7.84
C TYR A 231 9.84 29.55 -7.93
N GLY A 232 10.08 28.31 -7.51
CA GLY A 232 11.35 27.62 -7.66
C GLY A 232 11.68 27.41 -9.13
N GLY A 233 12.83 27.94 -9.57
CA GLY A 233 13.11 28.25 -10.96
C GLY A 233 12.83 27.15 -12.00
N ALA A 234 12.14 27.54 -13.07
CA ALA A 234 11.81 26.72 -14.25
C ALA A 234 13.01 26.11 -15.00
N LYS A 235 14.26 26.40 -14.62
CA LYS A 235 15.47 25.86 -15.26
C LYS A 235 15.85 24.43 -14.82
N GLN A 236 15.17 23.85 -13.83
CA GLN A 236 15.50 22.53 -13.28
C GLN A 236 14.55 21.40 -13.71
N TRP A 237 13.44 21.70 -14.40
CA TRP A 237 12.36 20.74 -14.64
C TRP A 237 12.23 20.50 -16.15
N SER A 238 12.33 19.24 -16.58
CA SER A 238 11.97 18.85 -17.95
C SER A 238 10.46 19.02 -18.18
N THR A 239 9.99 18.87 -19.42
CA THR A 239 8.56 18.99 -19.76
C THR A 239 7.69 17.93 -19.05
N ALA A 240 8.22 16.73 -18.80
CA ALA A 240 7.54 15.73 -17.98
C ALA A 240 7.45 16.18 -16.51
N ASP A 241 8.53 16.78 -16.01
CA ASP A 241 8.60 17.28 -14.64
C ASP A 241 7.67 18.49 -14.43
N SER A 242 7.39 19.30 -15.45
CA SER A 242 6.47 20.45 -15.32
C SER A 242 5.01 20.04 -15.08
N LYS A 243 4.53 18.97 -15.72
CA LYS A 243 3.17 18.45 -15.47
C LYS A 243 3.08 17.89 -14.05
N HIS A 244 4.09 17.15 -13.62
CA HIS A 244 4.17 16.61 -12.26
C HIS A 244 4.19 17.74 -11.21
N ARG A 245 4.98 18.80 -11.45
CA ARG A 245 5.00 20.01 -10.63
C ARG A 245 3.63 20.65 -10.50
N ASP A 246 2.90 20.82 -11.60
CA ASP A 246 1.57 21.46 -11.56
C ASP A 246 0.56 20.62 -10.77
N THR A 247 0.62 19.29 -10.88
CA THR A 247 -0.15 18.38 -10.02
C THR A 247 0.24 18.55 -8.55
N MET A 248 1.54 18.51 -8.22
CA MET A 248 2.01 18.73 -6.85
C MET A 248 1.60 20.10 -6.29
N LEU A 249 1.62 21.14 -7.12
CA LEU A 249 1.22 22.50 -6.73
C LEU A 249 -0.26 22.54 -6.34
N ASN A 250 -1.12 21.93 -7.15
CA ASN A 250 -2.56 21.82 -6.89
C ASN A 250 -2.86 20.98 -5.66
N ASP A 251 -2.18 19.84 -5.50
CA ASP A 251 -2.32 19.02 -4.30
C ASP A 251 -1.88 19.78 -3.05
N THR A 252 -0.81 20.59 -3.14
CA THR A 252 -0.33 21.41 -2.02
C THR A 252 -1.35 22.49 -1.65
N ALA A 253 -1.97 23.13 -2.64
CA ALA A 253 -3.04 24.09 -2.38
C ALA A 253 -4.26 23.43 -1.70
N ARG A 254 -4.67 22.23 -2.15
CA ARG A 254 -5.78 21.47 -1.51
C ARG A 254 -5.48 21.17 -0.05
N TRP A 255 -4.25 20.76 0.25
CA TRP A 255 -3.83 20.45 1.61
C TRP A 255 -3.65 21.69 2.48
N LEU A 256 -3.18 22.80 1.93
CA LEU A 256 -3.18 24.08 2.63
C LEU A 256 -4.60 24.47 3.04
N ILE A 257 -5.58 24.35 2.13
CA ILE A 257 -6.99 24.58 2.47
C ILE A 257 -7.45 23.65 3.61
N ALA A 258 -7.11 22.36 3.55
CA ALA A 258 -7.46 21.41 4.60
C ALA A 258 -6.80 21.78 5.94
N ALA A 259 -5.54 22.19 5.93
CA ALA A 259 -4.77 22.57 7.12
C ALA A 259 -5.30 23.85 7.74
N HIS A 260 -5.63 24.86 6.93
CA HIS A 260 -6.29 26.07 7.40
C HIS A 260 -7.67 25.77 8.00
N LYS A 261 -8.45 24.85 7.41
CA LYS A 261 -9.73 24.40 7.99
C LYS A 261 -9.51 23.70 9.34
N LEU A 262 -8.49 22.85 9.46
CA LEU A 262 -8.14 22.18 10.71
C LEU A 262 -7.70 23.19 11.78
N TYR A 263 -6.86 24.16 11.40
CA TYR A 263 -6.43 25.27 12.24
C TYR A 263 -7.62 26.10 12.75
N LEU A 264 -8.58 26.41 11.88
CA LEU A 264 -9.84 27.08 12.26
C LEU A 264 -10.68 26.28 13.25
N GLN A 265 -10.66 24.95 13.16
CA GLN A 265 -11.34 24.06 14.12
C GLN A 265 -10.63 24.05 15.48
N ALA A 266 -9.30 24.06 15.50
CA ALA A 266 -8.50 24.11 16.72
C ALA A 266 -8.60 25.46 17.44
N LEU A 267 -8.72 26.56 16.70
CA LEU A 267 -8.74 27.91 17.27
C LEU A 267 -9.88 28.13 18.28
N PRO A 268 -9.65 28.78 19.44
CA PRO A 268 -10.70 29.18 20.37
C PRO A 268 -11.76 30.08 19.74
N THR A 269 -13.01 30.04 20.22
CA THR A 269 -14.14 30.81 19.67
C THR A 269 -14.02 32.32 19.87
N GLU A 270 -13.48 32.77 21.01
CA GLU A 270 -13.45 34.18 21.40
C GLU A 270 -12.06 34.80 21.22
N GLY A 271 -12.00 36.03 20.72
CA GLY A 271 -10.75 36.81 20.63
C GLY A 271 -9.88 36.51 19.39
N PHE A 272 -10.38 35.75 18.42
CA PHE A 272 -9.63 35.33 17.21
C PHE A 272 -10.32 35.71 15.90
N ASP A 273 -11.29 36.64 15.91
CA ASP A 273 -12.09 36.99 14.72
C ASP A 273 -11.23 37.44 13.53
N ASP A 274 -10.23 38.30 13.77
CA ASP A 274 -9.30 38.76 12.73
C ASP A 274 -8.46 37.63 12.12
N ILE A 275 -8.09 36.64 12.93
CA ILE A 275 -7.32 35.46 12.47
C ILE A 275 -8.23 34.55 11.66
N ARG A 276 -9.47 34.32 12.12
CA ARG A 276 -10.47 33.55 11.38
C ARG A 276 -10.78 34.18 10.03
N GLN A 277 -10.96 35.50 9.99
CA GLN A 277 -11.22 36.21 8.75
C GLN A 277 -10.05 36.10 7.77
N ARG A 278 -8.80 36.32 8.22
CA ARG A 278 -7.61 36.15 7.38
C ARG A 278 -7.49 34.73 6.82
N THR A 279 -7.62 33.73 7.69
CA THR A 279 -7.52 32.32 7.30
C THR A 279 -8.62 31.94 6.29
N ASN A 280 -9.85 32.45 6.48
CA ASN A 280 -10.93 32.22 5.51
C ASN A 280 -10.64 32.87 4.14
N ASN A 281 -10.04 34.08 4.13
CA ASN A 281 -9.64 34.73 2.88
C ASN A 281 -8.54 33.93 2.15
N GLU A 282 -7.58 33.37 2.88
CA GLU A 282 -6.55 32.49 2.33
C GLU A 282 -7.15 31.22 1.72
N ILE A 283 -8.10 30.58 2.42
CA ILE A 283 -8.86 29.44 1.89
C ILE A 283 -9.58 29.82 0.60
N GLU A 284 -10.23 31.00 0.55
CA GLU A 284 -10.95 31.46 -0.65
C GLU A 284 -9.99 31.67 -1.83
N GLU A 285 -8.85 32.31 -1.60
CA GLU A 285 -7.84 32.57 -2.62
C GLU A 285 -7.23 31.26 -3.18
N LEU A 286 -6.88 30.32 -2.30
CA LEU A 286 -6.42 29.00 -2.71
C LEU A 286 -7.51 28.22 -3.46
N SER A 287 -8.78 28.36 -3.06
CA SER A 287 -9.90 27.69 -3.71
C SER A 287 -10.12 28.20 -5.15
N LYS A 288 -10.03 29.52 -5.37
CA LYS A 288 -10.11 30.13 -6.72
C LYS A 288 -9.03 29.57 -7.66
N GLN A 289 -7.85 29.26 -7.15
CA GLN A 289 -6.77 28.65 -7.94
C GLN A 289 -7.09 27.20 -8.35
N LEU A 290 -7.93 26.49 -7.59
CA LEU A 290 -8.28 25.07 -7.80
C LEU A 290 -9.57 24.84 -8.60
N GLU A 291 -10.48 25.82 -8.66
CA GLU A 291 -11.82 25.71 -9.28
C GLU A 291 -11.81 25.38 -10.79
N THR A 292 -10.64 25.32 -11.42
CA THR A 292 -10.54 25.06 -12.86
C THR A 292 -10.61 23.59 -13.28
N ASN A 293 -10.66 22.54 -12.41
CA ASN A 293 -11.01 21.19 -12.91
C ASN A 293 -11.34 20.01 -11.96
N ARG A 294 -11.37 20.11 -10.62
CA ARG A 294 -11.86 18.98 -9.78
C ARG A 294 -12.50 19.47 -8.46
N PRO A 295 -13.58 18.85 -7.98
CA PRO A 295 -14.13 19.14 -6.65
C PRO A 295 -13.07 18.94 -5.55
N ILE A 296 -13.11 19.79 -4.52
CA ILE A 296 -12.31 19.65 -3.30
C ILE A 296 -12.86 18.47 -2.50
N ALA A 297 -12.48 17.24 -2.86
CA ALA A 297 -12.51 16.16 -1.91
C ALA A 297 -11.44 16.47 -0.88
N VAL A 298 -11.84 16.87 0.34
CA VAL A 298 -10.92 16.90 1.46
C VAL A 298 -10.31 15.50 1.53
N PRO A 299 -8.98 15.38 1.39
CA PRO A 299 -8.31 14.09 1.43
C PRO A 299 -8.83 13.27 2.61
N ARG A 300 -9.13 12.00 2.35
CA ARG A 300 -9.50 11.08 3.43
C ARG A 300 -8.30 11.00 4.38
N ILE A 301 -8.46 11.63 5.54
CA ILE A 301 -7.45 11.70 6.58
C ILE A 301 -7.10 10.26 6.96
N LEU A 302 -5.81 9.94 7.06
CA LEU A 302 -5.44 8.60 7.51
C LEU A 302 -5.78 8.50 8.98
N ASN A 303 -6.70 7.61 9.29
CA ASN A 303 -7.18 7.36 10.63
C ASN A 303 -6.47 6.17 11.29
N SER A 304 -5.50 5.53 10.61
CA SER A 304 -4.88 4.29 11.10
C SER A 304 -3.40 4.10 10.73
N ARG A 305 -2.70 3.34 11.56
CA ARG A 305 -1.33 2.85 11.26
C ARG A 305 -1.28 2.00 9.98
N GLU A 306 -2.36 1.30 9.63
CA GLU A 306 -2.45 0.49 8.40
C GLU A 306 -2.38 1.35 7.14
N GLU A 307 -2.98 2.53 7.16
CA GLU A 307 -2.95 3.46 6.04
C GLU A 307 -1.55 4.09 5.86
N LEU A 308 -0.82 4.33 6.95
CA LEU A 308 0.59 4.76 6.88
C LEU A 308 1.48 3.69 6.23
N PHE A 309 1.27 2.40 6.56
CA PHE A 309 2.00 1.32 5.91
C PHE A 309 1.69 1.22 4.42
N LEU A 310 0.44 1.42 4.05
CA LEU A 310 0.03 1.41 2.65
C LEU A 310 0.71 2.55 1.86
N ILE A 311 0.86 3.73 2.45
CA ILE A 311 1.55 4.86 1.81
C ILE A 311 3.02 4.59 1.62
N ILE A 312 3.68 4.00 2.61
CA ILE A 312 5.06 3.55 2.51
C ILE A 312 5.23 2.62 1.30
N GLN A 313 4.34 1.63 1.13
CA GLN A 313 4.36 0.71 -0.01
C GLN A 313 4.10 1.40 -1.35
N ILE A 314 3.17 2.36 -1.39
CA ILE A 314 2.86 3.13 -2.60
C ILE A 314 4.04 3.99 -3.02
N LEU A 315 4.72 4.61 -2.06
CA LEU A 315 5.92 5.40 -2.34
C LEU A 315 7.06 4.57 -2.90
N ASP A 316 7.26 3.39 -2.32
CA ASP A 316 8.26 2.46 -2.82
C ASP A 316 7.93 2.02 -4.25
N THR A 317 6.67 1.65 -4.47
CA THR A 317 6.18 1.23 -5.80
C THR A 317 6.27 2.35 -6.83
N HIS A 318 5.80 3.55 -6.51
CA HIS A 318 5.88 4.74 -7.36
C HIS A 318 7.33 5.09 -7.68
N GLY A 319 8.20 5.07 -6.67
CA GLY A 319 9.63 5.31 -6.85
C GLY A 319 10.27 4.28 -7.76
N TYR A 320 9.95 3.00 -7.56
CA TYR A 320 10.48 1.91 -8.38
C TYR A 320 9.95 1.96 -9.82
N VAL A 321 8.66 2.25 -10.05
CA VAL A 321 8.10 2.48 -11.39
C VAL A 321 8.87 3.59 -12.12
N HIS A 322 9.10 4.72 -11.45
CA HIS A 322 9.86 5.82 -12.03
C HIS A 322 11.32 5.48 -12.31
N TYR A 323 11.95 4.64 -11.48
CA TYR A 323 13.27 4.09 -11.76
C TYR A 323 13.27 3.31 -13.08
N ARG A 324 12.29 2.42 -13.29
CA ARG A 324 12.16 1.63 -14.53
C ARG A 324 11.90 2.49 -15.75
N LEU A 325 11.14 3.58 -15.58
CA LEU A 325 10.91 4.60 -16.60
C LEU A 325 12.10 5.57 -16.81
N LYS A 326 13.19 5.41 -16.06
CA LYS A 326 14.39 6.27 -16.08
C LYS A 326 14.17 7.72 -15.60
N ASN A 327 13.10 7.96 -14.85
CA ASN A 327 12.80 9.23 -14.19
C ASN A 327 13.48 9.26 -12.81
N PHE A 328 14.81 9.22 -12.78
CA PHE A 328 15.60 8.95 -11.57
C PHE A 328 15.42 9.98 -10.44
N GLN A 329 15.14 11.24 -10.78
CA GLN A 329 14.89 12.28 -9.76
C GLN A 329 13.57 12.06 -9.02
N ILE A 330 12.50 11.72 -9.75
CA ILE A 330 11.20 11.40 -9.15
C ILE A 330 11.32 10.11 -8.32
N ALA A 331 12.00 9.10 -8.88
CA ALA A 331 12.28 7.84 -8.19
C ALA A 331 12.99 8.07 -6.85
N HIS A 332 14.05 8.87 -6.84
CA HIS A 332 14.81 9.21 -5.64
C HIS A 332 13.95 9.90 -4.58
N GLY A 333 13.12 10.88 -4.98
CA GLY A 333 12.22 11.59 -4.07
C GLY A 333 11.22 10.66 -3.39
N SER A 334 10.53 9.82 -4.16
CA SER A 334 9.55 8.87 -3.63
C SER A 334 10.16 7.83 -2.69
N LEU A 335 11.28 7.23 -3.08
CA LEU A 335 11.97 6.22 -2.27
C LEU A 335 12.51 6.82 -0.97
N THR A 336 13.01 8.06 -1.02
CA THR A 336 13.46 8.76 0.19
C THR A 336 12.30 9.02 1.16
N ALA A 337 11.15 9.49 0.65
CA ALA A 337 9.96 9.66 1.47
C ALA A 337 9.48 8.32 2.08
N ALA A 338 9.51 7.22 1.32
CA ALA A 338 9.17 5.88 1.82
C ALA A 338 10.06 5.47 2.99
N ILE A 339 11.38 5.60 2.83
CA ILE A 339 12.39 5.21 3.82
C ILE A 339 12.30 6.08 5.08
N ASP A 340 12.13 7.40 4.93
CA ASP A 340 12.00 8.32 6.07
C ASP A 340 10.72 8.02 6.87
N LEU A 341 9.64 7.67 6.18
CA LEU A 341 8.42 7.21 6.82
C LEU A 341 8.65 5.89 7.58
N ALA A 342 9.11 4.85 6.90
CA ALA A 342 9.30 3.54 7.50
C ALA A 342 10.29 3.58 8.68
N THR A 343 11.40 4.32 8.54
CA THR A 343 12.41 4.50 9.61
C THR A 343 11.82 5.20 10.83
N GLY A 344 10.99 6.22 10.63
CA GLY A 344 10.31 6.90 11.73
C GLY A 344 9.41 5.95 12.54
N ILE A 345 8.67 5.08 11.86
CA ILE A 345 7.79 4.09 12.52
C ILE A 345 8.62 3.02 13.24
N VAL A 346 9.68 2.51 12.62
CA VAL A 346 10.58 1.53 13.25
C VAL A 346 11.18 2.09 14.54
N ARG A 347 11.68 3.33 14.52
CA ARG A 347 12.21 3.99 15.73
C ARG A 347 11.18 4.17 16.83
N GLU A 348 9.92 4.45 16.48
CA GLU A 348 8.82 4.54 17.45
C GLU A 348 8.55 3.16 18.08
N LEU A 349 8.45 2.12 17.25
CA LEU A 349 8.19 0.75 17.72
C LEU A 349 9.34 0.21 18.59
N GLU A 350 10.59 0.46 18.21
CA GLU A 350 11.77 0.03 18.98
C GLU A 350 11.86 0.69 20.37
N ARG A 351 11.34 1.92 20.53
CA ARG A 351 11.30 2.59 21.84
C ARG A 351 10.28 1.98 22.79
N HIS A 352 9.31 1.22 22.29
CA HIS A 352 8.27 0.58 23.08
C HIS A 352 8.54 -0.94 23.18
N GLU A 353 9.60 -1.29 23.92
CA GLU A 353 10.18 -2.63 24.09
C GLU A 353 9.19 -3.76 24.51
N ASN A 354 7.97 -3.41 24.96
CA ASN A 354 6.94 -4.34 25.43
C ASN A 354 5.61 -4.28 24.63
N ALA A 355 5.58 -3.66 23.45
CA ALA A 355 4.37 -3.58 22.65
C ALA A 355 4.14 -4.85 21.81
N PRO A 356 2.90 -5.38 21.72
CA PRO A 356 2.57 -6.42 20.75
C PRO A 356 2.87 -5.91 19.33
N GLY A 357 3.79 -6.57 18.61
CA GLY A 357 4.20 -6.12 17.27
C GLY A 357 5.54 -6.61 16.75
N LYS A 358 6.15 -7.66 17.33
CA LYS A 358 7.44 -8.20 16.86
C LYS A 358 7.39 -8.57 15.36
N ASP A 359 6.34 -9.25 14.93
CA ASP A 359 6.15 -9.61 13.52
C ASP A 359 6.01 -8.38 12.62
N ARG A 360 5.39 -7.30 13.11
CA ARG A 360 5.29 -6.03 12.36
C ARG A 360 6.63 -5.33 12.26
N LEU A 361 7.44 -5.36 13.32
CA LEU A 361 8.79 -4.80 13.31
C LEU A 361 9.69 -5.58 12.34
N GLU A 362 9.62 -6.91 12.35
CA GLU A 362 10.34 -7.76 11.40
C GLU A 362 9.88 -7.51 9.96
N TYR A 363 8.56 -7.45 9.72
CA TYR A 363 8.00 -7.08 8.43
C TYR A 363 8.54 -5.72 7.94
N LEU A 364 8.53 -4.70 8.80
CA LEU A 364 9.03 -3.37 8.44
C LEU A 364 10.53 -3.34 8.15
N ARG A 365 11.34 -4.11 8.90
CA ARG A 365 12.77 -4.24 8.63
C ARG A 365 13.00 -4.89 7.27
N SER A 366 12.26 -5.96 6.95
CA SER A 366 12.30 -6.59 5.63
C SER A 366 11.90 -5.62 4.51
N THR A 367 10.83 -4.85 4.72
CA THR A 367 10.39 -3.83 3.76
C THR A 367 11.42 -2.71 3.59
N LEU A 368 12.06 -2.25 4.68
CA LEU A 368 13.14 -1.27 4.62
C LEU A 368 14.34 -1.78 3.84
N ALA A 369 14.70 -3.05 3.98
CA ALA A 369 15.76 -3.65 3.18
C ALA A 369 15.47 -3.53 1.66
N ILE A 370 14.23 -3.85 1.24
CA ILE A 370 13.80 -3.72 -0.15
C ILE A 370 13.87 -2.26 -0.62
N MET A 371 13.34 -1.32 0.17
CA MET A 371 13.35 0.11 -0.17
C MET A 371 14.76 0.67 -0.30
N HIS A 372 15.67 0.31 0.61
CA HIS A 372 17.07 0.70 0.52
C HIS A 372 17.71 0.12 -0.75
N TYR A 373 17.41 -1.13 -1.11
CA TYR A 373 17.88 -1.70 -2.37
C TYR A 373 17.35 -0.96 -3.59
N HIS A 374 16.05 -0.65 -3.64
CA HIS A 374 15.46 0.16 -4.71
C HIS A 374 16.11 1.55 -4.83
N ARG A 375 16.42 2.21 -3.71
CA ARG A 375 17.10 3.51 -3.74
C ARG A 375 18.57 3.39 -4.12
N ALA A 376 19.23 2.28 -3.76
CA ALA A 376 20.60 2.01 -4.18
C ALA A 376 20.73 1.94 -5.71
N VAL A 377 19.82 1.24 -6.40
CA VAL A 377 19.86 1.15 -7.88
C VAL A 377 19.57 2.50 -8.56
N VAL A 378 18.80 3.38 -7.90
CA VAL A 378 18.61 4.76 -8.35
C VAL A 378 19.89 5.57 -8.16
N TYR A 379 20.55 5.48 -7.00
CA TYR A 379 21.83 6.17 -6.77
C TYR A 379 22.92 5.71 -7.74
N GLU A 380 22.97 4.42 -8.06
CA GLU A 380 23.85 3.89 -9.09
C GLU A 380 23.59 4.57 -10.45
N SER A 381 22.32 4.65 -10.84
CA SER A 381 21.90 5.29 -12.10
C SER A 381 22.19 6.79 -12.15
N LEU A 382 22.23 7.45 -10.99
CA LEU A 382 22.61 8.87 -10.84
C LEU A 382 24.13 9.08 -10.71
N GLY A 383 24.94 8.03 -10.65
CA GLY A 383 26.39 8.11 -10.44
C GLY A 383 26.81 8.46 -9.01
N HIS A 384 25.90 8.29 -8.04
CA HIS A 384 26.09 8.61 -6.63
C HIS A 384 26.57 7.39 -5.83
N ILE A 385 27.77 6.89 -6.17
CA ILE A 385 28.30 5.60 -5.67
C ILE A 385 28.41 5.55 -4.13
N ASP A 386 28.83 6.64 -3.49
CA ASP A 386 28.93 6.67 -2.01
C ASP A 386 27.57 6.48 -1.33
N PHE A 387 26.51 7.05 -1.92
CA PHE A 387 25.15 6.91 -1.40
C PHE A 387 24.56 5.53 -1.71
N GLN A 388 24.88 4.97 -2.88
CA GLN A 388 24.56 3.58 -3.21
C GLN A 388 25.15 2.63 -2.16
N GLN A 389 26.45 2.72 -1.86
CA GLN A 389 27.08 1.82 -0.89
C GLN A 389 26.47 1.90 0.50
N ARG A 390 26.13 3.11 0.97
CA ARG A 390 25.41 3.29 2.24
C ARG A 390 24.05 2.60 2.24
N ASP A 391 23.29 2.69 1.16
CA ASP A 391 22.02 1.97 1.08
C ASP A 391 22.21 0.45 1.04
N LEU A 392 23.23 -0.06 0.33
CA LEU A 392 23.56 -1.49 0.34
C LEU A 392 24.02 -1.99 1.72
N GLU A 393 24.70 -1.15 2.51
CA GLU A 393 25.00 -1.44 3.92
C GLU A 393 23.73 -1.49 4.77
N MET A 394 22.76 -0.61 4.53
CA MET A 394 21.46 -0.64 5.21
C MET A 394 20.65 -1.89 4.84
N VAL A 395 20.71 -2.38 3.60
CA VAL A 395 20.12 -3.67 3.21
C VAL A 395 20.64 -4.79 4.10
N ARG A 396 21.97 -4.88 4.27
CA ARG A 396 22.62 -5.87 5.14
C ARG A 396 22.29 -5.66 6.62
N HIS A 397 22.21 -4.41 7.06
CA HIS A 397 21.82 -4.06 8.43
C HIS A 397 20.45 -4.62 8.80
N TYR A 398 19.49 -4.60 7.86
CA TYR A 398 18.16 -5.17 8.05
C TYR A 398 18.08 -6.68 7.81
N GLY A 399 19.21 -7.36 7.57
CA GLY A 399 19.30 -8.82 7.51
C GLY A 399 19.07 -9.42 6.13
N ALA A 400 19.12 -8.62 5.05
CA ALA A 400 19.01 -9.10 3.69
C ALA A 400 20.33 -8.97 2.92
N GLU A 401 20.52 -9.79 1.89
CA GLU A 401 21.65 -9.64 0.96
C GLU A 401 21.24 -8.73 -0.21
N PRO A 402 22.03 -7.69 -0.54
CA PRO A 402 21.74 -6.82 -1.66
C PRO A 402 21.96 -7.57 -2.97
N ASN A 403 20.88 -7.91 -3.65
CA ASN A 403 20.95 -8.57 -4.94
C ASN A 403 19.69 -8.27 -5.77
N PRO A 404 19.73 -8.52 -7.09
CA PRO A 404 18.57 -8.40 -7.96
C PRO A 404 17.46 -9.42 -7.68
N THR A 405 17.47 -10.13 -6.55
CA THR A 405 16.41 -11.01 -6.04
C THR A 405 15.65 -10.45 -4.83
N LEU A 406 15.98 -9.23 -4.38
CA LEU A 406 15.42 -8.60 -3.18
C LEU A 406 14.29 -7.61 -3.51
N PHE A 407 13.04 -8.02 -3.25
CA PHE A 407 11.80 -7.29 -3.55
C PHE A 407 10.58 -7.94 -2.90
#